data_AF-A0A7D9IEW8-F1
#
_entry.id   AF-A0A7D9IEW8-F1
#
_cell.length_a   1.000
_cell.length_b   1.000
_cell.length_c   1.000
_cell.angle_alpha   90.00
_cell.angle_beta   90.00
_cell.angle_gamma   90.00
#
_symmetry.space_group_name_H-M   'P 1'
#
loop_
_entity.id
_entity.type
_entity.pdbx_description
1 polymer ?
#
loop_
_entity_poly.entity_id
_entity_poly.type
_entity_poly.pdbx_seq_one_letter_code
_entity_poly.pdbx_strand_id
1 'polypeptide(L)'
;MGLNSRRRLYSTTFVVITATVYITAFVLLFSLSAPENEIAVDDLERFERTIQTRAQDKKHAGIVRQNIRAFESSYLAVKPRESKEIYKEQNETALKKELFKKYSFNALESSKIGLERKIPDNRRKKCFTLQYPVILPTASVIIIFHNEAWSTLLRTIHSVLSRSPSAFLKQIILVDDCSDTEHTFEHLGSRLDEYLQFLPKVQLLRSPRREGIVAARMRGANLARGDVLVFLDSHCEANKGWLEPLLARIAEDKRHIVTPDIEVIDFETFKYAERHDPSIGVFNWEMLFKWRKMNAYEKMKEVQGLPLREFSISLINAL
;
A
#
# COMPACT_ATOMS: atom_id res chain seq x y z
N MET A 1 24.86 -34.90 -74.79
CA MET A 1 24.09 -33.83 -74.11
C MET A 1 23.78 -34.34 -72.71
N GLY A 2 24.24 -33.80 -71.58
CA GLY A 2 24.71 -32.46 -71.24
C GLY A 2 24.08 -32.12 -69.88
N LEU A 3 24.89 -32.11 -68.83
CA LEU A 3 24.73 -31.51 -67.48
C LEU A 3 23.33 -31.40 -66.83
N ASN A 4 23.16 -32.02 -65.66
CA ASN A 4 22.80 -31.32 -64.40
C ASN A 4 22.41 -32.31 -63.29
N SER A 5 23.25 -32.45 -62.24
CA SER A 5 22.81 -32.83 -60.88
C SER A 5 24.00 -32.91 -59.91
N ARG A 6 24.74 -31.81 -59.69
CA ARG A 6 25.69 -31.70 -58.56
C ARG A 6 25.88 -30.24 -58.12
N ARG A 7 24.83 -29.60 -57.59
CA ARG A 7 24.94 -28.35 -56.82
C ARG A 7 23.80 -28.25 -55.82
N ARG A 8 23.92 -28.87 -54.63
CA ARG A 8 23.02 -28.58 -53.50
C ARG A 8 23.48 -29.01 -52.11
N LEU A 9 24.74 -29.45 -51.92
CA LEU A 9 25.24 -29.77 -50.57
C LEU A 9 26.14 -28.67 -49.98
N TYR A 10 26.90 -27.95 -50.81
CA TYR A 10 27.81 -26.91 -50.33
C TYR A 10 27.11 -25.64 -49.83
N SER A 11 25.94 -25.29 -50.37
CA SER A 11 25.21 -24.07 -49.96
C SER A 11 24.65 -24.19 -48.54
N THR A 12 24.04 -25.32 -48.20
CA THR A 12 23.42 -25.53 -46.89
C THR A 12 24.47 -25.64 -45.78
N THR A 13 25.58 -26.35 -46.02
CA THR A 13 26.67 -26.44 -45.04
C THR A 13 27.36 -25.10 -44.84
N PHE A 14 27.60 -24.31 -45.89
CA PHE A 14 28.22 -23.00 -45.78
C PHE A 14 27.29 -21.98 -45.09
N VAL A 15 25.97 -22.03 -45.37
CA VAL A 15 24.96 -21.18 -44.70
C VAL A 15 24.80 -21.54 -43.23
N VAL A 16 24.85 -22.83 -42.87
CA VAL A 16 24.80 -23.24 -41.45
C VAL A 16 26.05 -22.80 -40.72
N ILE A 17 27.24 -22.96 -41.32
CA ILE A 17 28.50 -22.53 -40.70
C ILE A 17 28.52 -21.00 -40.52
N THR A 18 28.16 -20.22 -41.55
CA THR A 18 28.13 -18.76 -41.43
C THR A 18 27.06 -18.30 -40.43
N ALA A 19 25.88 -18.89 -40.41
CA ALA A 19 24.86 -18.57 -39.41
C ALA A 19 25.31 -18.91 -37.99
N THR A 20 25.95 -20.06 -37.77
CA THR A 20 26.49 -20.41 -36.44
C THR A 20 27.59 -19.46 -36.01
N VAL A 21 28.52 -19.08 -36.90
CA VAL A 21 29.60 -18.13 -36.59
C VAL A 21 29.03 -16.76 -36.25
N TYR A 22 28.05 -16.26 -37.02
CA TYR A 22 27.40 -14.97 -36.75
C TYR A 22 26.58 -15.01 -35.46
N ILE A 23 25.87 -16.09 -35.15
CA ILE A 23 25.13 -16.22 -33.89
C ILE A 23 26.10 -16.30 -32.72
N THR A 24 27.19 -17.07 -32.81
CA THR A 24 28.19 -17.13 -31.73
C THR A 24 28.92 -15.80 -31.56
N ALA A 25 29.25 -15.11 -32.65
CA ALA A 25 29.87 -13.79 -32.59
C ALA A 25 28.90 -12.73 -32.06
N PHE A 26 27.61 -12.80 -32.40
CA PHE A 26 26.58 -11.92 -31.88
C PHE A 26 26.32 -12.19 -30.39
N VAL A 27 26.25 -13.46 -29.96
CA VAL A 27 26.13 -13.82 -28.54
C VAL A 27 27.37 -13.36 -27.76
N LEU A 28 28.58 -13.55 -28.28
CA LEU A 28 29.81 -13.07 -27.65
C LEU A 28 29.88 -11.53 -27.62
N LEU A 29 29.52 -10.84 -28.70
CA LEU A 29 29.44 -9.38 -28.74
C LEU A 29 28.36 -8.85 -27.81
N PHE A 30 27.22 -9.52 -27.68
CA PHE A 30 26.16 -9.15 -26.76
C PHE A 30 26.55 -9.44 -25.31
N SER A 31 27.31 -10.51 -25.05
CA SER A 31 27.91 -10.80 -23.74
C SER A 31 29.05 -9.84 -23.38
N LEU A 32 29.77 -9.30 -24.36
CA LEU A 32 30.83 -8.31 -24.18
C LEU A 32 30.31 -6.85 -24.18
N SER A 33 29.10 -6.61 -24.71
CA SER A 33 28.46 -5.29 -24.78
C SER A 33 27.27 -5.14 -23.81
N ALA A 34 26.80 -6.22 -23.21
CA ALA A 34 25.89 -6.14 -22.08
C ALA A 34 26.66 -5.45 -20.95
N PRO A 35 26.21 -4.28 -20.46
CA PRO A 35 26.77 -3.76 -19.23
C PRO A 35 26.58 -4.87 -18.19
N GLU A 36 27.67 -5.27 -17.55
CA GLU A 36 27.57 -6.04 -16.32
C GLU A 36 26.64 -5.23 -15.42
N ASN A 37 25.39 -5.68 -15.27
CA ASN A 37 24.59 -5.30 -14.13
C ASN A 37 25.27 -5.96 -12.94
N GLU A 38 26.39 -5.39 -12.50
CA GLU A 38 26.94 -5.67 -11.18
C GLU A 38 25.81 -5.36 -10.20
N ILE A 39 25.25 -6.42 -9.63
CA ILE A 39 24.41 -6.28 -8.44
C ILE A 39 25.37 -5.68 -7.41
N ALA A 40 25.16 -4.40 -7.06
CA ALA A 40 26.03 -3.72 -6.13
C ALA A 40 26.13 -4.54 -4.84
N VAL A 41 27.30 -4.55 -4.18
CA VAL A 41 27.47 -5.25 -2.90
C VAL A 41 26.41 -4.81 -1.88
N ASP A 42 26.02 -3.53 -1.92
CA ASP A 42 24.91 -2.96 -1.15
C ASP A 42 23.55 -3.63 -1.42
N ASP A 43 23.28 -4.03 -2.66
CA ASP A 43 22.05 -4.68 -3.09
C ASP A 43 21.96 -6.13 -2.60
N LEU A 44 23.09 -6.85 -2.59
CA LEU A 44 23.21 -8.17 -2.00
C LEU A 44 23.07 -8.12 -0.47
N GLU A 45 23.72 -7.17 0.19
CA GLU A 45 23.55 -6.95 1.62
C GLU A 45 22.11 -6.59 1.98
N ARG A 46 21.42 -5.81 1.13
CA ARG A 46 20.01 -5.46 1.31
C ARG A 46 19.10 -6.68 1.16
N PHE A 47 19.40 -7.56 0.21
CA PHE A 47 18.70 -8.83 0.03
C PHE A 47 18.92 -9.78 1.21
N GLU A 48 20.15 -9.94 1.70
CA GLU A 48 20.45 -10.78 2.86
C GLU A 48 19.76 -10.26 4.13
N ARG A 49 19.79 -8.94 4.37
CA ARG A 49 19.02 -8.30 5.45
C ARG A 49 17.52 -8.57 5.33
N THR A 50 16.98 -8.60 4.12
CA THR A 50 15.57 -8.93 3.86
C THR A 50 15.21 -10.36 4.29
N ILE A 51 16.09 -11.32 4.02
CA ILE A 51 15.90 -12.73 4.41
C ILE A 51 16.02 -12.91 5.94
N GLN A 52 17.01 -12.27 6.57
CA GLN A 52 17.21 -12.36 8.02
C GLN A 52 16.06 -11.73 8.82
N THR A 53 15.57 -10.55 8.38
CA THR A 53 14.43 -9.86 9.01
C THR A 53 13.17 -10.74 9.01
N ARG A 54 12.90 -11.47 7.90
CA ARG A 54 11.76 -12.41 7.80
C ARG A 54 11.81 -13.54 8.83
N ALA A 55 13.01 -14.00 9.23
CA ALA A 55 13.15 -15.07 10.20
C ALA A 55 12.94 -14.58 11.65
N GLN A 56 13.45 -13.40 11.98
CA GLN A 56 13.25 -12.75 13.30
C GLN A 56 11.80 -12.29 13.52
N ASP A 57 11.16 -11.75 12.48
CA ASP A 57 9.77 -11.27 12.53
C ASP A 57 8.80 -12.38 12.95
N LYS A 58 9.02 -13.64 12.53
CA LYS A 58 8.13 -14.77 12.89
C LYS A 58 8.11 -15.09 14.38
N LYS A 59 9.25 -14.98 15.09
CA LYS A 59 9.35 -15.29 16.53
C LYS A 59 8.79 -14.15 17.37
N HIS A 60 9.08 -12.91 17.00
CA HIS A 60 8.58 -11.71 17.70
C HIS A 60 7.06 -11.53 17.51
N ALA A 61 6.53 -11.84 16.32
CA ALA A 61 5.10 -11.77 16.02
C ALA A 61 4.23 -12.66 16.94
N GLY A 62 4.76 -13.78 17.44
CA GLY A 62 4.04 -14.66 18.37
C GLY A 62 3.76 -14.01 19.73
N ILE A 63 4.78 -13.37 20.32
CA ILE A 63 4.69 -12.69 21.62
C ILE A 63 3.83 -11.42 21.50
N VAL A 64 4.06 -10.64 20.44
CA VAL A 64 3.28 -9.43 20.15
C VAL A 64 1.79 -9.76 20.00
N ARG A 65 1.44 -10.82 19.26
CA ARG A 65 0.05 -11.28 19.14
C ARG A 65 -0.58 -11.68 20.48
N GLN A 66 0.18 -12.31 21.37
CA GLN A 66 -0.32 -12.68 22.69
C GLN A 66 -0.63 -11.44 23.55
N ASN A 67 0.28 -10.46 23.54
CA ASN A 67 0.08 -9.19 24.27
C ASN A 67 -1.08 -8.38 23.69
N ILE A 68 -1.19 -8.30 22.36
CA ILE A 68 -2.32 -7.64 21.70
C ILE A 68 -3.63 -8.32 22.05
N ARG A 69 -3.71 -9.66 22.01
CA ARG A 69 -4.95 -10.38 22.39
C ARG A 69 -5.33 -10.16 23.84
N ALA A 70 -4.36 -10.12 24.75
CA ALA A 70 -4.61 -9.80 26.15
C ALA A 70 -5.15 -8.37 26.32
N PHE A 71 -4.60 -7.41 25.57
CA PHE A 71 -5.06 -6.02 25.57
C PHE A 71 -6.43 -5.84 24.88
N GLU A 72 -6.67 -6.52 23.76
CA GLU A 72 -7.97 -6.54 23.08
C GLU A 72 -9.04 -7.17 23.96
N SER A 73 -8.72 -8.23 24.69
CA SER A 73 -9.65 -8.87 25.63
C SER A 73 -10.01 -7.95 26.81
N SER A 74 -9.15 -7.00 27.18
CA SER A 74 -9.47 -6.00 28.21
C SER A 74 -10.29 -4.82 27.66
N TYR A 75 -10.22 -4.54 26.35
CA TYR A 75 -11.03 -3.52 25.67
C TYR A 75 -12.40 -4.03 25.19
N LEU A 76 -12.42 -5.22 24.58
CA LEU A 76 -13.59 -5.87 24.01
C LEU A 76 -14.33 -6.72 25.05
N ALA A 77 -14.54 -6.21 26.26
CA ALA A 77 -15.44 -6.83 27.23
C ALA A 77 -16.93 -6.76 26.78
N VAL A 78 -17.19 -7.06 25.51
CA VAL A 78 -18.45 -7.56 24.99
C VAL A 78 -18.20 -9.01 24.61
N LYS A 79 -18.35 -9.91 25.61
CA LYS A 79 -18.40 -11.36 25.35
C LYS A 79 -19.39 -11.63 24.20
N PRO A 80 -19.11 -12.58 23.28
CA PRO A 80 -20.15 -13.14 22.43
C PRO A 80 -21.21 -13.71 23.39
N ARG A 81 -22.41 -13.11 23.42
CA ARG A 81 -23.44 -13.46 24.41
C ARG A 81 -24.54 -14.25 23.73
N GLU A 82 -24.60 -15.54 24.06
CA GLU A 82 -25.81 -16.33 24.00
C GLU A 82 -26.91 -15.68 24.87
N SER A 83 -28.08 -15.48 24.27
CA SER A 83 -29.39 -15.20 24.88
C SER A 83 -29.66 -13.81 25.52
N LYS A 84 -30.62 -13.09 24.90
CA LYS A 84 -31.65 -12.15 25.42
C LYS A 84 -31.84 -10.96 24.46
N GLU A 85 -32.70 -11.16 23.46
CA GLU A 85 -32.75 -10.35 22.23
C GLU A 85 -33.61 -9.08 22.29
N ILE A 86 -34.44 -8.84 23.31
CA ILE A 86 -35.42 -7.72 23.23
C ILE A 86 -35.00 -6.47 24.03
N TYR A 87 -34.24 -6.61 25.13
CA TYR A 87 -33.77 -5.46 25.93
C TYR A 87 -32.47 -4.80 25.42
N LYS A 88 -31.80 -5.42 24.43
CA LYS A 88 -30.50 -4.96 23.88
C LYS A 88 -30.63 -4.05 22.67
N GLU A 89 -31.64 -4.25 21.82
CA GLU A 89 -31.73 -3.59 20.51
C GLU A 89 -32.00 -2.09 20.61
N GLN A 90 -32.82 -1.65 21.58
CA GLN A 90 -33.06 -0.23 21.85
C GLN A 90 -31.79 0.49 22.33
N ASN A 91 -30.96 -0.18 23.14
CA ASN A 91 -29.70 0.37 23.65
C ASN A 91 -28.62 0.42 22.56
N GLU A 92 -28.52 -0.62 21.71
CA GLU A 92 -27.61 -0.60 20.56
C GLU A 92 -27.99 0.47 19.53
N THR A 93 -29.28 0.71 19.32
CA THR A 93 -29.74 1.77 18.39
C THR A 93 -29.38 3.16 18.91
N ALA A 94 -29.60 3.41 20.21
CA ALA A 94 -29.21 4.68 20.84
C ALA A 94 -27.69 4.89 20.79
N LEU A 95 -26.91 3.86 21.15
CA LEU A 95 -25.45 3.90 21.11
C LEU A 95 -24.90 4.08 19.68
N LYS A 96 -25.50 3.40 18.68
CA LYS A 96 -25.16 3.60 17.26
C LYS A 96 -25.37 5.05 16.87
N LYS A 97 -26.51 5.66 17.25
CA LYS A 97 -26.82 7.07 16.92
C LYS A 97 -25.84 8.04 17.60
N GLU A 98 -25.49 7.80 18.85
CA GLU A 98 -24.50 8.59 19.59
C GLU A 98 -23.12 8.52 18.93
N LEU A 99 -22.64 7.30 18.66
CA LEU A 99 -21.35 7.08 18.01
C LEU A 99 -21.31 7.62 16.58
N PHE A 100 -22.42 7.51 15.84
CA PHE A 100 -22.53 8.09 14.50
C PHE A 100 -22.46 9.62 14.55
N LYS A 101 -23.08 10.26 15.55
CA LYS A 101 -22.94 11.72 15.74
C LYS A 101 -21.50 12.12 16.06
N LYS A 102 -20.75 11.25 16.75
CA LYS A 102 -19.35 11.49 17.15
C LYS A 102 -18.37 11.31 16.00
N TYR A 103 -18.54 10.27 15.18
CA TYR A 103 -17.55 9.85 14.18
C TYR A 103 -18.02 9.93 12.72
N SER A 104 -19.31 10.20 12.48
CA SER A 104 -19.94 10.21 11.14
C SER A 104 -19.92 8.84 10.41
N PHE A 105 -19.74 7.75 11.16
CA PHE A 105 -19.87 6.38 10.68
C PHE A 105 -20.33 5.46 11.82
N ASN A 106 -20.70 4.22 11.50
CA ASN A 106 -21.15 3.24 12.47
C ASN A 106 -19.98 2.64 13.27
N ALA A 107 -19.43 3.40 14.21
CA ALA A 107 -18.30 2.96 15.04
C ALA A 107 -18.64 1.76 15.93
N LEU A 108 -19.92 1.56 16.26
CA LEU A 108 -20.39 0.35 16.94
C LEU A 108 -20.12 -0.90 16.10
N GLU A 109 -20.47 -0.86 14.81
CA GLU A 109 -20.21 -1.97 13.89
C GLU A 109 -18.71 -2.17 13.68
N SER A 110 -17.96 -1.09 13.50
CA SER A 110 -16.49 -1.15 13.44
C SER A 110 -15.91 -1.91 14.64
N SER A 111 -16.39 -1.60 15.85
CA SER A 111 -15.88 -2.20 17.09
C SER A 111 -16.18 -3.70 17.22
N LYS A 112 -17.19 -4.22 16.51
CA LYS A 112 -17.53 -5.65 16.46
C LYS A 112 -16.59 -6.43 15.52
N ILE A 113 -15.87 -5.74 14.63
CA ILE A 113 -15.01 -6.35 13.61
C ILE A 113 -13.55 -6.34 14.10
N GLY A 114 -12.88 -7.50 14.04
CA GLY A 114 -11.47 -7.62 14.44
C GLY A 114 -10.49 -6.78 13.61
N LEU A 115 -9.38 -6.36 14.23
CA LEU A 115 -8.37 -5.48 13.63
C LEU A 115 -7.64 -6.10 12.42
N GLU A 116 -7.44 -7.43 12.42
CA GLU A 116 -6.82 -8.18 11.33
C GLU A 116 -7.86 -8.89 10.43
N ARG A 117 -9.06 -8.34 10.24
CA ARG A 117 -10.12 -9.00 9.44
C ARG A 117 -9.64 -9.37 8.03
N LYS A 118 -10.21 -10.44 7.47
CA LYS A 118 -10.01 -10.77 6.05
C LYS A 118 -10.87 -9.84 5.20
N ILE A 119 -10.29 -9.28 4.14
CA ILE A 119 -10.98 -8.47 3.13
C ILE A 119 -10.88 -9.17 1.76
N PRO A 120 -11.84 -8.94 0.85
CA PRO A 120 -11.78 -9.49 -0.49
C PRO A 120 -10.58 -8.93 -1.27
N ASP A 121 -10.00 -9.76 -2.12
CA ASP A 121 -8.94 -9.38 -3.04
C ASP A 121 -9.57 -9.03 -4.40
N ASN A 122 -9.94 -7.76 -4.55
CA ASN A 122 -10.65 -7.25 -5.72
C ASN A 122 -9.71 -6.92 -6.90
N ARG A 123 -8.42 -7.23 -6.79
CA ARG A 123 -7.44 -6.89 -7.83
C ARG A 123 -7.77 -7.59 -9.15
N ARG A 124 -7.33 -6.99 -10.27
CA ARG A 124 -7.51 -7.60 -11.59
C ARG A 124 -6.68 -8.87 -11.70
N LYS A 125 -7.15 -9.87 -12.47
CA LYS A 125 -6.41 -11.12 -12.71
C LYS A 125 -4.96 -10.90 -13.16
N LYS A 126 -4.71 -9.86 -13.97
CA LYS A 126 -3.36 -9.49 -14.42
C LYS A 126 -2.43 -9.03 -13.28
N CYS A 127 -2.96 -8.43 -12.21
CA CYS A 127 -2.16 -8.00 -11.06
C CYS A 127 -1.46 -9.18 -10.37
N PHE A 128 -2.04 -10.38 -10.42
CA PHE A 128 -1.46 -11.59 -9.82
C PHE A 128 -0.29 -12.17 -10.62
N THR A 129 -0.13 -11.77 -11.88
CA THR A 129 0.96 -12.22 -12.75
C THR A 129 2.08 -11.19 -12.86
N LEU A 130 1.91 -9.99 -12.28
CA LEU A 130 2.95 -8.97 -12.27
C LEU A 130 4.10 -9.40 -11.35
N GLN A 131 5.32 -9.24 -11.85
CA GLN A 131 6.54 -9.42 -11.08
C GLN A 131 7.17 -8.05 -10.86
N TYR A 132 7.64 -7.83 -9.65
CA TYR A 132 8.32 -6.61 -9.26
C TYR A 132 9.80 -6.90 -9.00
N PRO A 133 10.70 -5.92 -9.19
CA PRO A 133 12.08 -6.05 -8.76
C PRO A 133 12.18 -6.51 -7.31
N VAL A 134 13.16 -7.35 -7.00
CA VAL A 134 13.41 -7.81 -5.63
C VAL A 134 13.80 -6.64 -4.72
N ILE A 135 14.46 -5.65 -5.31
CA ILE A 135 14.96 -4.46 -4.63
C ILE A 135 14.04 -3.30 -4.97
N LEU A 136 13.28 -2.88 -3.97
CA LEU A 136 12.40 -1.71 -4.04
C LEU A 136 12.82 -0.67 -3.00
N PRO A 137 12.52 0.62 -3.24
CA PRO A 137 12.70 1.65 -2.23
C PRO A 137 11.89 1.34 -0.98
N THR A 138 12.37 1.79 0.17
CA THR A 138 11.63 1.66 1.44
C THR A 138 10.58 2.76 1.58
N ALA A 139 9.50 2.48 2.30
CA ALA A 139 8.39 3.40 2.53
C ALA A 139 8.27 3.79 4.00
N SER A 140 8.09 5.08 4.27
CA SER A 140 7.52 5.57 5.52
C SER A 140 6.03 5.84 5.31
N VAL A 141 5.18 5.11 6.01
CA VAL A 141 3.72 5.31 5.98
C VAL A 141 3.35 6.35 7.02
N ILE A 142 2.68 7.42 6.63
CA ILE A 142 2.28 8.52 7.51
C ILE A 142 0.76 8.49 7.62
N ILE A 143 0.26 8.31 8.84
CA ILE A 143 -1.16 8.30 9.16
C ILE A 143 -1.44 9.45 10.10
N ILE A 144 -2.29 10.37 9.68
CA ILE A 144 -2.68 11.52 10.50
C ILE A 144 -4.05 11.23 11.08
N PHE A 145 -4.24 11.57 12.35
CA PHE A 145 -5.53 11.43 12.99
C PHE A 145 -5.78 12.61 13.94
N HIS A 146 -7.05 12.87 14.16
CA HIS A 146 -7.56 13.77 15.18
C HIS A 146 -8.89 13.21 15.63
N ASN A 147 -9.04 12.89 16.92
CA ASN A 147 -10.30 12.40 17.47
C ASN A 147 -10.86 11.15 16.74
N GLU A 148 -9.97 10.26 16.28
CA GLU A 148 -10.33 9.06 15.53
C GLU A 148 -10.87 7.94 16.44
N ALA A 149 -11.76 7.10 15.89
CA ALA A 149 -12.23 5.93 16.62
C ALA A 149 -11.09 4.90 16.78
N TRP A 150 -11.02 4.29 17.95
CA TRP A 150 -9.99 3.28 18.26
C TRP A 150 -9.96 2.13 17.24
N SER A 151 -11.14 1.61 16.87
CA SER A 151 -11.27 0.46 15.99
C SER A 151 -10.83 0.75 14.55
N THR A 152 -11.03 1.95 14.02
CA THR A 152 -10.60 2.35 12.68
C THR A 152 -9.12 2.65 12.64
N LEU A 153 -8.62 3.45 13.60
CA LEU A 153 -7.20 3.79 13.70
C LEU A 153 -6.32 2.55 13.77
N LEU A 154 -6.63 1.64 14.71
CA LEU A 154 -5.82 0.44 14.87
C LEU A 154 -5.97 -0.52 13.69
N ARG A 155 -7.15 -0.66 13.08
CA ARG A 155 -7.32 -1.51 11.91
C ARG A 155 -6.50 -1.00 10.72
N THR A 156 -6.37 0.31 10.56
CA THR A 156 -5.45 0.91 9.59
C THR A 156 -4.02 0.48 9.86
N ILE A 157 -3.53 0.68 11.08
CA ILE A 157 -2.15 0.32 11.48
C ILE A 157 -1.88 -1.18 11.25
N HIS A 158 -2.78 -2.04 11.73
CA HIS A 158 -2.66 -3.50 11.58
C HIS A 158 -2.73 -3.94 10.13
N SER A 159 -3.56 -3.30 9.30
CA SER A 159 -3.61 -3.62 7.86
C SER A 159 -2.28 -3.31 7.17
N VAL A 160 -1.64 -2.19 7.50
CA VAL A 160 -0.31 -1.83 6.96
C VAL A 160 0.75 -2.81 7.45
N LEU A 161 0.81 -3.07 8.76
CA LEU A 161 1.78 -3.99 9.34
C LEU A 161 1.67 -5.42 8.78
N SER A 162 0.45 -5.94 8.65
CA SER A 162 0.21 -7.32 8.25
C SER A 162 0.28 -7.56 6.75
N ARG A 163 0.06 -6.53 5.91
CA ARG A 163 -0.06 -6.67 4.45
C ARG A 163 1.02 -5.91 3.66
N SER A 164 1.96 -5.25 4.34
CA SER A 164 3.18 -4.71 3.73
C SER A 164 4.37 -5.64 3.97
N PRO A 165 5.21 -5.92 2.96
CA PRO A 165 6.45 -6.65 3.17
C PRO A 165 7.38 -5.90 4.14
N SER A 166 7.85 -6.58 5.20
CA SER A 166 8.72 -6.00 6.23
C SER A 166 10.00 -5.35 5.66
N ALA A 167 10.52 -5.88 4.56
CA ALA A 167 11.70 -5.31 3.88
C ALA A 167 11.45 -3.91 3.29
N PHE A 168 10.22 -3.62 2.89
CA PHE A 168 9.86 -2.36 2.24
C PHE A 168 9.22 -1.38 3.23
N LEU A 169 8.55 -1.85 4.27
CA LEU A 169 8.01 -0.98 5.32
C LEU A 169 9.11 -0.55 6.30
N LYS A 170 9.56 0.70 6.18
CA LYS A 170 10.57 1.30 7.08
C LYS A 170 9.99 1.63 8.43
N GLN A 171 8.90 2.39 8.44
CA GLN A 171 8.20 2.84 9.64
C GLN A 171 6.77 3.30 9.32
N ILE A 172 5.90 3.23 10.32
CA ILE A 172 4.59 3.89 10.36
C ILE A 172 4.72 5.06 11.32
N ILE A 173 4.44 6.26 10.84
CA ILE A 173 4.43 7.50 11.63
C ILE A 173 2.98 7.89 11.84
N LEU A 174 2.53 7.77 13.08
CA LEU A 174 1.23 8.27 13.51
C LEU A 174 1.40 9.72 13.94
N VAL A 175 0.66 10.63 13.32
CA VAL A 175 0.66 12.04 13.68
C VAL A 175 -0.69 12.38 14.31
N ASP A 176 -0.70 12.55 15.62
CA ASP A 176 -1.86 13.06 16.35
C ASP A 176 -1.90 14.58 16.22
N ASP A 177 -2.86 15.09 15.45
CA ASP A 177 -3.11 16.52 15.29
C ASP A 177 -3.97 17.06 16.45
N CYS A 178 -3.44 16.92 17.69
CA CYS A 178 -4.01 17.45 18.93
C CYS A 178 -5.42 16.91 19.24
N SER A 179 -5.57 15.59 19.35
CA SER A 179 -6.81 14.96 19.82
C SER A 179 -7.18 15.37 21.26
N ASP A 180 -8.48 15.42 21.57
CA ASP A 180 -9.02 15.73 22.89
C ASP A 180 -8.91 14.53 23.84
N THR A 181 -7.67 14.26 24.29
CA THR A 181 -7.32 13.11 25.13
C THR A 181 -7.66 13.27 26.60
N GLU A 182 -8.03 14.48 27.05
CA GLU A 182 -8.38 14.75 28.46
C GLU A 182 -9.86 14.49 28.76
N HIS A 183 -10.71 14.42 27.73
CA HIS A 183 -12.14 14.26 27.89
C HIS A 183 -12.72 13.20 26.94
N THR A 184 -12.95 13.56 25.68
CA THR A 184 -13.86 12.80 24.83
C THR A 184 -13.14 11.62 24.16
N PHE A 185 -11.82 11.67 24.02
CA PHE A 185 -10.99 10.71 23.31
C PHE A 185 -9.80 10.24 24.16
N GLU A 186 -10.03 9.99 25.46
CA GLU A 186 -9.03 9.44 26.40
C GLU A 186 -8.30 8.19 25.87
N HIS A 187 -8.98 7.37 25.05
CA HIS A 187 -8.36 6.20 24.43
C HIS A 187 -7.19 6.55 23.51
N LEU A 188 -7.12 7.78 22.99
CA LEU A 188 -6.03 8.27 22.18
C LEU A 188 -4.87 8.82 23.01
N GLY A 189 -4.98 8.93 24.34
CA GLY A 189 -3.89 9.36 25.24
C GLY A 189 -2.93 8.22 25.60
N SER A 190 -2.61 8.08 26.89
CA SER A 190 -1.66 7.08 27.41
C SER A 190 -1.99 5.65 26.99
N ARG A 191 -3.28 5.32 26.84
CA ARG A 191 -3.73 4.01 26.37
C ARG A 191 -3.18 3.67 24.99
N LEU A 192 -3.19 4.63 24.06
CA LEU A 192 -2.62 4.44 22.74
C LEU A 192 -1.11 4.32 22.85
N ASP A 193 -0.46 5.15 23.66
CA ASP A 193 0.99 5.11 23.87
C ASP A 193 1.46 3.73 24.35
N GLU A 194 0.77 3.14 25.33
CA GLU A 194 1.03 1.79 25.83
C GLU A 194 0.81 0.72 24.76
N TYR A 195 -0.29 0.80 24.01
CA TYR A 195 -0.61 -0.18 22.97
C TYR A 195 0.45 -0.19 21.86
N LEU A 196 0.91 0.99 21.44
CA LEU A 196 1.87 1.14 20.36
C LEU A 196 3.26 0.63 20.71
N GLN A 197 3.63 0.55 21.99
CA GLN A 197 4.91 -0.05 22.42
C GLN A 197 5.03 -1.53 22.03
N PHE A 198 3.90 -2.23 21.84
CA PHE A 198 3.89 -3.61 21.40
C PHE A 198 3.98 -3.77 19.88
N LEU A 199 3.83 -2.69 19.10
CA LEU A 199 3.83 -2.75 17.65
C LEU A 199 5.21 -2.42 17.08
N PRO A 200 5.77 -3.29 16.22
CA PRO A 200 7.04 -3.00 15.58
C PRO A 200 6.88 -1.86 14.58
N LYS A 201 7.94 -1.04 14.43
CA LYS A 201 8.03 0.00 13.40
C LYS A 201 6.96 1.10 13.48
N VAL A 202 6.23 1.23 14.58
CA VAL A 202 5.26 2.31 14.77
C VAL A 202 5.86 3.39 15.67
N GLN A 203 5.78 4.64 15.23
CA GLN A 203 6.19 5.81 16.00
C GLN A 203 5.03 6.80 16.06
N LEU A 204 4.76 7.33 17.24
CA LEU A 204 3.73 8.34 17.47
C LEU A 204 4.37 9.73 17.64
N LEU A 205 3.81 10.71 16.94
CA LEU A 205 4.15 12.12 17.01
C LEU A 205 2.92 12.90 17.48
N ARG A 206 3.02 13.57 18.62
CA ARG A 206 1.96 14.44 19.15
C ARG A 206 2.18 15.87 18.73
N SER A 207 1.15 16.51 18.18
CA SER A 207 1.16 17.94 17.93
C SER A 207 0.74 18.73 19.17
N PRO A 208 1.49 19.81 19.53
CA PRO A 208 1.20 20.59 20.74
C PRO A 208 -0.06 21.45 20.60
N ARG A 209 -0.55 21.63 19.37
CA ARG A 209 -1.78 22.35 19.01
C ARG A 209 -2.33 21.75 17.72
N ARG A 210 -3.60 22.02 17.42
CA ARG A 210 -4.23 21.59 16.17
C ARG A 210 -3.75 22.46 15.01
N GLU A 211 -3.00 21.88 14.08
CA GLU A 211 -2.40 22.58 12.93
C GLU A 211 -3.09 22.24 11.60
N GLY A 212 -3.93 21.21 11.58
CA GLY A 212 -4.64 20.74 10.40
C GLY A 212 -3.83 19.77 9.54
N ILE A 213 -4.53 19.10 8.62
CA ILE A 213 -4.00 17.95 7.88
C ILE A 213 -2.72 18.27 7.07
N VAL A 214 -2.60 19.48 6.50
CA VAL A 214 -1.43 19.86 5.70
C VAL A 214 -0.18 19.97 6.57
N ALA A 215 -0.26 20.72 7.69
CA ALA A 215 0.86 20.86 8.61
C ALA A 215 1.22 19.52 9.28
N ALA A 216 0.22 18.72 9.63
CA ALA A 216 0.43 17.37 10.17
C ALA A 216 1.14 16.44 9.15
N ARG A 217 0.80 16.51 7.84
CA ARG A 217 1.53 15.80 6.78
C ARG A 217 3.00 16.22 6.73
N MET A 218 3.29 17.52 6.81
CA MET A 218 4.66 18.02 6.80
C MET A 218 5.45 17.58 8.02
N ARG A 219 4.84 17.57 9.21
CA ARG A 219 5.45 17.06 10.44
C ARG A 219 5.82 15.58 10.33
N GLY A 220 4.90 14.76 9.83
CA GLY A 220 5.17 13.34 9.57
C GLY A 220 6.28 13.14 8.53
N ALA A 221 6.26 13.92 7.45
CA ALA A 221 7.27 13.86 6.39
C ALA A 221 8.68 14.22 6.89
N ASN A 222 8.81 15.24 7.76
CA ASN A 222 10.09 15.63 8.33
C ASN A 222 10.73 14.56 9.22
N LEU A 223 9.93 13.66 9.79
CA LEU A 223 10.39 12.55 10.63
C LEU A 223 10.65 11.26 9.83
N ALA A 224 10.18 11.20 8.59
CA ALA A 224 10.26 10.02 7.75
C ALA A 224 11.70 9.68 7.36
N ARG A 225 12.00 8.38 7.34
CA ARG A 225 13.33 7.83 7.03
C ARG A 225 13.33 6.84 5.87
N GLY A 226 12.17 6.65 5.24
CA GLY A 226 12.02 5.82 4.06
C GLY A 226 12.33 6.62 2.80
N ASP A 227 12.72 5.92 1.76
CA ASP A 227 12.98 6.50 0.44
C ASP A 227 11.71 7.12 -0.19
N VAL A 228 10.53 6.60 0.17
CA VAL A 228 9.21 7.03 -0.30
C VAL A 228 8.30 7.39 0.88
N LEU A 229 7.52 8.46 0.72
CA LEU A 229 6.44 8.83 1.64
C LEU A 229 5.11 8.26 1.14
N VAL A 230 4.37 7.58 2.01
CA VAL A 230 3.04 7.07 1.71
C VAL A 230 2.05 7.63 2.72
N PHE A 231 1.12 8.47 2.27
CA PHE A 231 0.10 9.05 3.15
C PHE A 231 -1.17 8.18 3.11
N LEU A 232 -1.69 7.82 4.29
CA LEU A 232 -2.97 7.14 4.45
C LEU A 232 -3.83 7.90 5.46
N ASP A 233 -5.14 7.83 5.27
CA ASP A 233 -6.09 8.29 6.28
C ASP A 233 -6.16 7.27 7.42
N SER A 234 -6.61 7.71 8.60
CA SER A 234 -6.68 6.89 9.82
C SER A 234 -7.79 5.84 9.84
N HIS A 235 -8.57 5.74 8.77
CA HIS A 235 -9.69 4.82 8.60
C HIS A 235 -9.61 4.08 7.25
N CYS A 236 -8.41 3.61 6.90
CA CYS A 236 -8.16 2.81 5.70
C CYS A 236 -7.92 1.33 6.05
N GLU A 237 -8.07 0.44 5.06
CA GLU A 237 -7.58 -0.93 5.16
C GLU A 237 -6.75 -1.27 3.92
N ALA A 238 -5.43 -1.36 4.07
CA ALA A 238 -4.53 -1.71 2.97
C ALA A 238 -4.86 -3.11 2.42
N ASN A 239 -4.97 -3.27 1.10
CA ASN A 239 -5.21 -4.59 0.50
C ASN A 239 -3.91 -5.41 0.38
N LYS A 240 -4.00 -6.69 0.03
CA LYS A 240 -2.82 -7.54 -0.20
C LYS A 240 -2.04 -7.05 -1.41
N GLY A 241 -0.72 -6.96 -1.26
CA GLY A 241 0.18 -6.55 -2.36
C GLY A 241 -0.08 -5.11 -2.81
N TRP A 242 -0.48 -4.23 -1.90
CA TRP A 242 -0.79 -2.83 -2.19
C TRP A 242 0.46 -1.96 -2.35
N LEU A 243 1.58 -2.32 -1.70
CA LEU A 243 2.74 -1.44 -1.56
C LEU A 243 3.75 -1.64 -2.70
N GLU A 244 4.00 -2.89 -3.08
CA GLU A 244 4.96 -3.27 -4.12
C GLU A 244 4.69 -2.59 -5.48
N PRO A 245 3.44 -2.53 -5.98
CA PRO A 245 3.15 -1.86 -7.25
C PRO A 245 3.43 -0.35 -7.20
N LEU A 246 3.16 0.29 -6.06
CA LEU A 246 3.40 1.72 -5.87
C LEU A 246 4.90 2.02 -5.86
N LEU A 247 5.67 1.24 -5.10
CA LEU A 247 7.11 1.39 -5.00
C LEU A 247 7.82 1.06 -6.30
N ALA A 248 7.37 0.03 -7.02
CA ALA A 248 7.93 -0.34 -8.32
C ALA A 248 7.82 0.81 -9.32
N ARG A 249 6.65 1.48 -9.37
CA ARG A 249 6.47 2.60 -10.32
C ARG A 249 7.33 3.83 -9.96
N ILE A 250 7.55 4.09 -8.67
CA ILE A 250 8.47 5.15 -8.23
C ILE A 250 9.94 4.76 -8.48
N ALA A 251 10.28 3.48 -8.37
CA ALA A 251 11.63 2.99 -8.64
C ALA A 251 12.03 3.18 -10.12
N GLU A 252 11.08 3.08 -11.05
CA GLU A 252 11.28 3.34 -12.48
C GLU A 252 11.63 4.81 -12.77
N ASP A 253 10.96 5.76 -12.11
CA ASP A 253 11.29 7.19 -12.17
C ASP A 253 10.85 7.88 -10.87
N LYS A 254 11.82 8.46 -10.16
CA LYS A 254 11.60 9.14 -8.87
C LYS A 254 10.71 10.38 -8.97
N ARG A 255 10.40 10.85 -10.18
CA ARG A 255 9.46 11.96 -10.44
C ARG A 255 8.01 11.50 -10.46
N HIS A 256 7.73 10.20 -10.42
CA HIS A 256 6.36 9.69 -10.37
C HIS A 256 5.71 9.97 -9.01
N ILE A 257 4.49 10.51 -9.07
CA ILE A 257 3.54 10.51 -7.96
C ILE A 257 2.47 9.48 -8.29
N VAL A 258 2.29 8.52 -7.40
CA VAL A 258 1.39 7.37 -7.62
C VAL A 258 0.29 7.37 -6.58
N THR A 259 -0.90 6.96 -6.99
CA THR A 259 -2.06 6.78 -6.10
C THR A 259 -2.58 5.36 -6.26
N PRO A 260 -2.97 4.67 -5.17
CA PRO A 260 -3.67 3.41 -5.29
C PRO A 260 -5.06 3.62 -5.92
N ASP A 261 -5.66 2.54 -6.38
CA ASP A 261 -7.11 2.51 -6.61
C ASP A 261 -7.79 2.46 -5.24
N ILE A 262 -8.67 3.43 -4.96
CA ILE A 262 -9.26 3.62 -3.63
C ILE A 262 -10.63 2.94 -3.60
N GLU A 263 -10.71 1.83 -2.88
CA GLU A 263 -11.94 1.08 -2.69
C GLU A 263 -12.75 1.61 -1.50
N VAL A 264 -14.08 1.61 -1.64
CA VAL A 264 -14.99 2.10 -0.60
C VAL A 264 -15.15 1.05 0.50
N ILE A 265 -15.08 1.48 1.75
CA ILE A 265 -15.58 0.73 2.90
C ILE A 265 -16.88 1.39 3.32
N ASP A 266 -17.97 0.64 3.31
CA ASP A 266 -19.28 1.16 3.64
C ASP A 266 -19.32 1.68 5.09
N PHE A 267 -19.74 2.93 5.29
CA PHE A 267 -19.64 3.59 6.60
C PHE A 267 -20.68 3.06 7.60
N GLU A 268 -21.70 2.30 7.17
CA GLU A 268 -22.71 1.73 8.06
C GLU A 268 -22.42 0.27 8.42
N THR A 269 -22.03 -0.52 7.43
CA THR A 269 -21.88 -1.98 7.53
C THR A 269 -20.43 -2.43 7.56
N PHE A 270 -19.50 -1.52 7.25
CA PHE A 270 -18.08 -1.83 7.05
C PHE A 270 -17.84 -2.87 5.96
N LYS A 271 -18.81 -3.14 5.08
CA LYS A 271 -18.62 -4.02 3.93
C LYS A 271 -17.59 -3.38 2.99
N TYR A 272 -16.59 -4.17 2.63
CA TYR A 272 -15.60 -3.78 1.63
C TYR A 272 -16.27 -3.83 0.25
N ALA A 273 -16.22 -2.73 -0.50
CA ALA A 273 -16.92 -2.61 -1.77
C ALA A 273 -16.47 -3.69 -2.77
N GLU A 274 -17.36 -3.99 -3.71
CA GLU A 274 -17.00 -4.79 -4.87
C GLU A 274 -16.13 -3.97 -5.81
N ARG A 275 -15.33 -4.68 -6.61
CA ARG A 275 -14.48 -4.07 -7.62
C ARG A 275 -15.28 -3.12 -8.51
N HIS A 276 -14.74 -1.92 -8.72
CA HIS A 276 -15.31 -0.93 -9.62
C HIS A 276 -14.42 -0.68 -10.84
N ASP A 277 -14.98 -0.03 -11.86
CA ASP A 277 -14.22 0.44 -13.01
C ASP A 277 -13.33 1.63 -12.60
N PRO A 278 -12.09 1.69 -13.08
CA PRO A 278 -11.14 2.71 -12.68
C PRO A 278 -11.64 4.09 -13.10
N SER A 279 -11.37 5.07 -12.26
CA SER A 279 -11.73 6.46 -12.46
C SER A 279 -10.50 7.35 -12.36
N ILE A 280 -10.58 8.52 -12.99
CA ILE A 280 -9.54 9.53 -12.97
C ILE A 280 -10.02 10.69 -12.10
N GLY A 281 -9.17 11.16 -11.21
CA GLY A 281 -9.40 12.39 -10.45
C GLY A 281 -9.33 13.62 -11.36
N VAL A 282 -10.35 14.48 -11.29
CA VAL A 282 -10.43 15.76 -11.99
C VAL A 282 -10.94 16.83 -11.03
N PHE A 283 -10.95 18.10 -11.44
CA PHE A 283 -11.58 19.18 -10.69
C PHE A 283 -12.53 20.00 -11.58
N ASN A 284 -13.56 20.60 -10.99
CA ASN A 284 -14.42 21.57 -11.67
C ASN A 284 -13.91 23.01 -11.45
N TRP A 285 -14.57 24.01 -12.05
CA TRP A 285 -14.18 25.43 -11.91
C TRP A 285 -14.29 26.00 -10.50
N GLU A 286 -14.97 25.31 -9.58
CA GLU A 286 -15.04 25.64 -8.15
C GLU A 286 -13.89 25.00 -7.36
N MET A 287 -12.94 24.36 -8.05
CA MET A 287 -11.81 23.63 -7.47
C MET A 287 -12.24 22.42 -6.60
N LEU A 288 -13.43 21.88 -6.84
CA LEU A 288 -13.89 20.67 -6.18
C LEU A 288 -13.39 19.43 -6.92
N PHE A 289 -12.77 18.52 -6.18
CA PHE A 289 -12.37 17.22 -6.69
C PHE A 289 -13.60 16.39 -7.13
N LYS A 290 -13.48 15.71 -8.27
CA LYS A 290 -14.50 14.82 -8.84
C LYS A 290 -13.84 13.57 -9.43
N TRP A 291 -14.60 12.48 -9.47
CA TRP A 291 -14.23 11.27 -10.20
C TRP A 291 -14.85 11.27 -11.58
N ARG A 292 -14.04 11.01 -12.61
CA ARG A 292 -14.51 10.81 -13.99
C ARG A 292 -14.17 9.40 -14.46
N LYS A 293 -15.14 8.72 -15.07
CA LYS A 293 -14.91 7.41 -15.72
C LYS A 293 -13.90 7.55 -16.86
N MET A 294 -13.01 6.57 -16.97
CA MET A 294 -12.06 6.47 -18.09
C MET A 294 -12.79 6.20 -19.41
N ASN A 295 -12.37 6.85 -20.49
CA ASN A 295 -12.80 6.53 -21.85
C ASN A 295 -12.06 5.30 -22.41
N ALA A 296 -12.45 4.80 -23.60
CA ALA A 296 -11.87 3.59 -24.18
C ALA A 296 -10.34 3.69 -24.41
N TYR A 297 -9.85 4.86 -24.84
CA TYR A 297 -8.42 5.12 -25.05
C TYR A 297 -7.62 5.11 -23.75
N GLU A 298 -8.16 5.75 -22.70
CA GLU A 298 -7.56 5.78 -21.37
C GLU A 298 -7.51 4.37 -20.76
N LYS A 299 -8.59 3.59 -20.88
CA LYS A 299 -8.61 2.19 -20.45
C LYS A 299 -7.56 1.34 -21.19
N MET A 300 -7.37 1.57 -22.49
CA MET A 300 -6.33 0.89 -23.26
C MET A 300 -4.92 1.22 -22.74
N LYS A 301 -4.63 2.50 -22.47
CA LYS A 301 -3.34 2.94 -21.90
C LYS A 301 -3.10 2.41 -20.49
N GLU A 302 -4.13 2.44 -19.63
CA GLU A 302 -4.09 1.88 -18.27
C GLU A 302 -3.65 0.40 -18.30
N VAL A 303 -4.23 -0.39 -19.22
CA VAL A 303 -3.89 -1.80 -19.39
C VAL A 303 -2.42 -2.02 -19.80
N GLN A 304 -1.82 -1.04 -20.49
CA GLN A 304 -0.42 -1.09 -20.92
C GLN A 304 0.54 -0.51 -19.87
N GLY A 305 0.05 0.01 -18.74
CA GLY A 305 0.87 0.69 -17.73
C GLY A 305 1.47 2.01 -18.24
N LEU A 306 0.90 2.58 -19.30
CA LEU A 306 1.40 3.80 -19.91
C LEU A 306 0.80 5.03 -19.21
N PRO A 307 1.56 6.14 -19.13
CA PRO A 307 1.02 7.40 -18.62
C PRO A 307 -0.18 7.84 -19.46
N LEU A 308 -1.30 8.13 -18.78
CA LEU A 308 -2.52 8.61 -19.43
C LEU A 308 -2.29 9.93 -20.16
N ARG A 309 -1.44 10.79 -19.59
CA ARG A 309 -0.96 12.04 -20.18
C ARG A 309 0.53 12.19 -19.88
N GLU A 310 1.31 12.48 -20.91
CA GLU A 310 2.68 12.96 -20.75
C GLU A 310 2.61 14.48 -20.65
N PHE A 311 2.95 15.02 -19.49
CA PHE A 311 3.14 16.46 -19.35
C PHE A 311 4.54 16.80 -19.83
N SER A 312 4.66 17.31 -21.06
CA SER A 312 5.92 17.92 -21.50
C SER A 312 6.01 19.34 -20.95
N ILE A 313 7.03 19.60 -20.13
CA ILE A 313 7.34 20.93 -19.60
C ILE A 313 7.60 21.95 -20.73
N SER A 314 7.95 21.48 -21.94
CA SER A 314 8.15 22.36 -23.11
C SER A 314 6.92 23.17 -23.52
N LEU A 315 5.71 22.75 -23.14
CA LEU A 315 4.47 23.47 -23.42
C LEU A 315 4.20 24.64 -22.46
N ILE A 316 4.86 24.67 -21.29
CA ILE A 316 4.71 25.76 -20.31
C ILE A 316 5.56 26.97 -20.71
N ASN A 317 6.70 26.75 -21.36
CA ASN A 317 7.56 27.83 -21.85
C ASN A 317 7.07 28.48 -23.15
N ALA A 318 5.86 28.12 -23.62
CA ALA A 318 5.22 28.66 -24.82
C ALA A 318 4.01 29.57 -24.51
N LEU A 319 3.78 29.88 -23.23
CA LEU A 319 2.83 30.88 -22.72
C LEU A 319 3.58 31.97 -21.96
#